data_AF-A0A0H2S9P5-F1
#
_entry.id   AF-A0A0H2S9P5-F1
#
_cell.length_a   1.000
_cell.length_b   1.000
_cell.length_c   1.000
_cell.angle_alpha   90.00
_cell.angle_beta   90.00
_cell.angle_gamma   90.00
#
_symmetry.space_group_name_H-M   'P 1'
#
loop_
_entity.id
_entity.type
_entity.pdbx_description
1 polymer ?
#
loop_
_entity_poly.entity_id
_entity_poly.type
_entity_poly.pdbx_seq_one_letter_code
_entity_poly.pdbx_strand_id
1 'polypeptide(L)'
;MSQGERNHDRVEEDAEVEEIRALLHPESIQGMADWGIPPAPDEDCDPELEAKLRQFHALKNDTENPKHFNDSLMSNRSFRNPHLYAKLVEFVDVDESATNFPKHIWDPTDVKDEWFYDRIGAWLLLLVGNVIQALLLHAPWSLRATN
;
A
#
# COMPACT_ATOMS: atom_id res chain seq x y z
N MET A 1 4.72 -43.58 -1.67
CA MET A 1 4.66 -42.78 -0.43
C MET A 1 3.67 -43.43 0.51
N SER A 2 4.16 -43.96 1.62
CA SER A 2 3.37 -44.63 2.65
C SER A 2 2.52 -43.60 3.41
N GLN A 3 1.39 -44.03 3.98
CA GLN A 3 0.55 -43.17 4.83
C GLN A 3 1.33 -42.56 6.02
N GLY A 4 2.39 -43.24 6.50
CA GLY A 4 3.23 -42.77 7.60
C GLY A 4 4.15 -41.59 7.24
N GLU A 5 4.69 -41.56 6.02
CA GLU A 5 5.57 -40.47 5.55
C GLU A 5 4.78 -39.17 5.39
N ARG A 6 3.59 -39.24 4.77
CA ARG A 6 2.68 -38.08 4.61
C ARG A 6 2.15 -37.48 5.92
N ASN A 7 2.14 -38.26 7.00
CA ASN A 7 1.72 -37.76 8.30
C ASN A 7 2.90 -37.16 9.08
N HIS A 8 4.12 -37.65 8.86
CA HIS A 8 5.33 -37.06 9.43
C HIS A 8 5.61 -35.69 8.79
N ASP A 9 5.57 -35.62 7.45
CA ASP A 9 5.79 -34.37 6.71
C ASP A 9 4.80 -33.27 7.13
N ARG A 10 3.51 -33.60 7.31
CA ARG A 10 2.51 -32.63 7.79
C ARG A 10 2.73 -32.16 9.23
N VAL A 11 3.20 -33.03 10.12
CA VAL A 11 3.49 -32.64 11.51
C VAL A 11 4.70 -31.72 11.57
N GLU A 12 5.68 -31.92 10.69
CA GLU A 12 6.85 -31.06 10.57
C GLU A 12 6.47 -29.69 9.97
N GLU A 13 5.63 -29.68 8.92
CA GLU A 13 5.06 -28.44 8.35
C GLU A 13 4.25 -27.64 9.39
N ASP A 14 3.38 -28.31 10.16
CA ASP A 14 2.57 -27.65 11.20
C ASP A 14 3.46 -27.05 12.31
N ALA A 15 4.54 -27.73 12.68
CA ALA A 15 5.51 -27.24 13.66
C ALA A 15 6.27 -26.00 13.15
N GLU A 16 6.69 -26.01 11.89
CA GLU A 16 7.34 -24.85 11.24
C GLU A 16 6.39 -23.65 11.18
N VAL A 17 5.11 -23.86 10.86
CA VAL A 17 4.09 -22.79 10.81
C VAL A 17 3.88 -22.17 12.18
N GLU A 18 3.82 -22.98 13.25
CA GLU A 18 3.69 -22.45 14.60
C GLU A 18 4.96 -21.71 15.08
N GLU A 19 6.15 -22.18 14.69
CA GLU A 19 7.40 -21.45 14.94
C GLU A 19 7.42 -20.10 14.20
N ILE A 20 7.04 -20.06 12.92
CA ILE A 20 6.92 -18.81 12.15
C ILE A 20 5.90 -17.88 12.79
N ARG A 21 4.73 -18.39 13.21
CA ARG A 21 3.72 -17.58 13.89
C ARG A 21 4.26 -16.99 15.19
N ALA A 22 5.02 -17.78 15.96
CA ALA A 22 5.68 -17.30 17.16
C ALA A 22 6.76 -16.26 16.86
N LEU A 23 7.50 -16.35 15.75
CA LEU A 23 8.48 -15.33 15.36
C LEU A 23 7.83 -14.04 14.84
N LEU A 24 6.68 -14.15 14.20
CA LEU A 24 5.92 -13.02 13.66
C LEU A 24 4.98 -12.38 14.68
N HIS A 25 4.84 -12.95 15.88
CA HIS A 25 4.03 -12.33 16.92
C HIS A 25 4.66 -10.99 17.33
N PRO A 26 3.93 -9.87 17.22
CA PRO A 26 4.45 -8.58 17.69
C PRO A 26 4.61 -8.61 19.21
N GLU A 27 5.49 -7.76 19.76
CA GLU A 27 5.58 -7.60 21.21
C GLU A 27 4.30 -6.98 21.77
N SER A 28 3.96 -7.31 23.01
CA SER A 28 2.82 -6.70 23.70
C SER A 28 3.03 -5.20 23.93
N ILE A 29 1.98 -4.39 23.73
CA ILE A 29 2.02 -2.95 23.99
C ILE A 29 1.74 -2.69 25.49
N GLN A 30 2.59 -1.91 26.14
CA GLN A 30 2.42 -1.59 27.57
C GLN A 30 1.06 -0.94 27.84
N GLY A 31 0.31 -1.50 28.79
CA GLY A 31 -1.01 -0.99 29.18
C GLY A 31 -2.14 -1.29 28.19
N MET A 32 -1.88 -2.07 27.12
CA MET A 32 -2.87 -2.43 26.12
C MET A 32 -2.88 -3.95 25.91
N ALA A 33 -3.91 -4.61 26.43
CA ALA A 33 -4.12 -6.04 26.24
C ALA A 33 -4.42 -6.34 24.77
N ASP A 34 -3.85 -7.43 24.24
CA ASP A 34 -4.11 -7.96 22.90
C ASP A 34 -4.09 -6.90 21.78
N TRP A 35 -3.14 -5.96 21.85
CA TRP A 35 -3.02 -4.84 20.90
C TRP A 35 -4.31 -3.99 20.71
N GLY A 36 -5.21 -4.01 21.70
CA GLY A 36 -6.50 -3.33 21.64
C GLY A 36 -7.54 -4.04 20.77
N ILE A 37 -7.28 -5.28 20.35
CA ILE A 37 -8.24 -6.12 19.63
C ILE A 37 -9.35 -6.51 20.61
N PRO A 38 -10.63 -6.25 20.29
CA PRO A 38 -11.74 -6.64 21.14
C PRO A 38 -11.88 -8.17 21.18
N PRO A 39 -12.41 -8.74 22.29
CA PRO A 39 -12.68 -10.17 22.34
C PRO A 39 -13.67 -10.57 21.24
N ALA A 40 -13.60 -11.84 20.84
CA ALA A 40 -14.56 -12.39 19.89
C ALA A 40 -15.99 -12.16 20.38
N PRO A 41 -16.93 -11.81 19.48
CA PRO A 41 -18.33 -11.62 19.85
C PRO A 41 -18.94 -12.96 20.32
N ASP A 42 -19.83 -12.88 21.32
CA ASP A 42 -20.57 -14.05 21.85
C ASP A 42 -21.77 -14.45 20.96
N GLU A 43 -22.11 -13.64 19.95
CA GLU A 43 -23.26 -13.85 19.08
C GLU A 43 -22.94 -14.85 17.96
N ASP A 44 -23.89 -15.74 17.67
CA ASP A 44 -23.79 -16.66 16.56
C ASP A 44 -23.81 -15.92 15.21
N CYS A 45 -22.98 -16.37 14.27
CA CYS A 45 -22.99 -15.83 12.91
C CYS A 45 -24.35 -16.04 12.23
N ASP A 46 -24.77 -15.07 11.41
CA ASP A 46 -25.95 -15.20 10.55
C ASP A 46 -25.82 -16.45 9.66
N PRO A 47 -26.75 -17.43 9.77
CA PRO A 47 -26.67 -18.68 9.02
C PRO A 47 -26.74 -18.50 7.50
N GLU A 48 -27.41 -17.44 7.01
CA GLU A 48 -27.45 -17.15 5.57
C GLU A 48 -26.07 -16.71 5.07
N LEU A 49 -25.41 -15.82 5.83
CA LEU A 49 -24.06 -15.37 5.52
C LEU A 49 -23.05 -16.51 5.58
N GLU A 50 -23.14 -17.36 6.61
CA GLU A 50 -22.26 -18.52 6.77
C GLU A 50 -22.42 -19.51 5.61
N ALA A 51 -23.66 -19.80 5.20
CA ALA A 51 -23.93 -20.66 4.05
C ALA A 51 -23.35 -20.09 2.75
N LYS A 52 -23.48 -18.76 2.54
CA LYS A 52 -22.92 -18.06 1.38
C LYS A 52 -21.40 -18.12 1.35
N LEU A 53 -20.74 -17.88 2.48
CA LEU A 53 -19.27 -17.99 2.59
C LEU A 53 -18.82 -19.43 2.33
N ARG A 54 -19.51 -20.41 2.92
CA ARG A 54 -19.22 -21.84 2.70
C ARG A 54 -19.30 -22.22 1.22
N GLN A 55 -20.29 -21.69 0.50
CA GLN A 55 -20.41 -21.88 -0.94
C GLN A 55 -19.22 -21.28 -1.71
N PHE A 56 -18.80 -20.04 -1.39
CA PHE A 56 -17.63 -19.43 -2.03
C PHE A 56 -16.34 -20.21 -1.77
N HIS A 57 -16.15 -20.72 -0.55
CA HIS A 57 -15.02 -21.57 -0.22
C HIS A 57 -15.03 -22.88 -1.02
N ALA A 58 -16.19 -23.53 -1.14
CA ALA A 58 -16.33 -24.74 -1.94
C ALA A 58 -15.98 -24.50 -3.42
N LEU A 59 -16.46 -23.40 -4.00
CA LEU A 59 -16.14 -23.02 -5.38
C LEU A 59 -14.66 -22.68 -5.60
N LYS A 60 -14.00 -22.08 -4.61
CA LYS A 60 -12.57 -21.75 -4.67
C LYS A 60 -11.68 -22.99 -4.56
N ASN A 61 -12.09 -23.96 -3.74
CA ASN A 61 -11.33 -25.17 -3.45
C ASN A 61 -11.66 -26.35 -4.39
N ASP A 62 -12.55 -26.15 -5.36
CA ASP A 62 -12.85 -27.14 -6.40
C ASP A 62 -11.58 -27.46 -7.20
N THR A 63 -11.18 -28.73 -7.21
CA THR A 63 -9.95 -29.20 -7.86
C THR A 63 -10.08 -29.35 -9.38
N GLU A 64 -11.31 -29.51 -9.90
CA GLU A 64 -11.55 -29.69 -11.34
C GLU A 64 -11.79 -28.36 -12.05
N ASN A 65 -12.48 -27.43 -11.39
CA ASN A 65 -12.78 -26.11 -11.96
C ASN A 65 -12.79 -25.01 -10.88
N PRO A 66 -11.60 -24.58 -10.40
CA PRO A 66 -11.51 -23.55 -9.37
C PRO A 66 -12.07 -22.23 -9.89
N LYS A 67 -13.10 -21.70 -9.22
CA LYS A 67 -13.68 -20.40 -9.57
C LYS A 67 -13.10 -19.31 -8.70
N HIS A 68 -12.20 -18.50 -9.28
CA HIS A 68 -11.74 -17.27 -8.65
C HIS A 68 -12.66 -16.11 -9.04
N PHE A 69 -13.32 -15.52 -8.03
CA PHE A 69 -14.22 -14.39 -8.26
C PHE A 69 -13.51 -13.20 -8.90
N ASN A 70 -12.23 -12.98 -8.56
CA ASN A 70 -11.39 -11.96 -9.17
C ASN A 70 -11.29 -12.12 -10.69
N ASP A 71 -11.24 -13.33 -11.23
CA ASP A 71 -11.19 -13.56 -12.68
C ASP A 71 -12.49 -13.12 -13.35
N SER A 72 -13.62 -13.46 -12.73
CA SER A 72 -14.94 -13.03 -13.19
C SER A 72 -15.08 -11.51 -13.13
N LEU A 73 -14.58 -10.88 -12.06
CA LEU A 73 -14.57 -9.44 -11.88
C LEU A 73 -13.72 -8.74 -12.96
N MET A 74 -12.50 -9.23 -13.22
CA MET A 74 -11.58 -8.67 -14.21
C MET A 74 -12.04 -8.87 -15.66
N SER A 75 -12.84 -9.91 -15.93
CA SER A 75 -13.45 -10.13 -17.25
C SER A 75 -14.47 -9.02 -17.61
N ASN A 76 -15.08 -8.38 -16.61
CA ASN A 76 -16.06 -7.33 -16.80
C ASN A 76 -15.42 -6.05 -17.37
N ARG A 77 -15.93 -5.56 -18.51
CA ARG A 77 -15.44 -4.33 -19.15
C ARG A 77 -15.62 -3.09 -18.29
N SER A 78 -16.71 -3.00 -17.53
CA SER A 78 -16.97 -1.86 -16.64
C SER A 78 -15.95 -1.80 -15.51
N PHE A 79 -15.46 -2.96 -15.04
CA PHE A 79 -14.42 -3.04 -14.02
C PHE A 79 -13.07 -2.52 -14.51
N ARG A 80 -12.80 -2.64 -15.81
CA ARG A 80 -11.57 -2.15 -16.46
C ARG A 80 -11.64 -0.67 -16.88
N ASN A 81 -12.68 0.06 -16.48
CA ASN A 81 -12.78 1.50 -16.73
C ASN A 81 -11.78 2.26 -15.83
N PRO A 82 -10.84 3.05 -16.38
CA PRO A 82 -9.88 3.81 -15.57
C PRO A 82 -10.55 4.81 -14.61
N HIS A 83 -11.79 5.23 -14.88
CA HIS A 83 -12.56 6.10 -13.98
C HIS A 83 -13.31 5.36 -12.88
N LEU A 84 -13.43 4.03 -12.92
CA LEU A 84 -14.18 3.27 -11.91
C LEU A 84 -13.54 3.43 -10.53
N TYR A 85 -12.21 3.36 -10.43
CA TYR A 85 -11.52 3.48 -9.16
C TYR A 85 -11.87 4.79 -8.44
N ALA A 86 -11.79 5.92 -9.13
CA ALA A 86 -12.17 7.22 -8.56
C ALA A 86 -13.64 7.25 -8.07
N LYS A 87 -14.56 6.58 -8.79
CA LYS A 87 -15.96 6.47 -8.38
C LYS A 87 -16.16 5.57 -7.16
N LEU A 88 -15.35 4.51 -7.02
CA LEU A 88 -15.39 3.64 -5.85
C LEU A 88 -14.87 4.37 -4.61
N VAL A 89 -13.78 5.13 -4.74
CA VAL A 89 -13.25 5.99 -3.66
C VAL A 89 -14.30 7.01 -3.22
N GLU A 90 -14.90 7.73 -4.18
CA GLU A 90 -15.98 8.70 -3.92
C GLU A 90 -17.20 8.05 -3.23
N PHE A 91 -17.57 6.83 -3.66
CA PHE A 91 -18.72 6.11 -3.10
C PHE A 91 -18.51 5.61 -1.67
N VAL A 92 -17.30 5.16 -1.35
CA VAL A 92 -16.95 4.62 -0.02
C VAL A 92 -16.48 5.73 0.94
N ASP A 93 -16.31 6.96 0.44
CA ASP A 93 -15.83 8.13 1.20
C ASP A 93 -14.45 7.86 1.85
N VAL A 94 -13.53 7.33 1.06
CA VAL A 94 -12.18 6.98 1.52
C VAL A 94 -11.22 8.14 1.27
N ASP A 95 -10.51 8.57 2.32
CA ASP A 95 -9.34 9.43 2.19
C ASP A 95 -8.12 8.59 1.78
N GLU A 96 -7.72 8.70 0.52
CA GLU A 96 -6.58 7.96 -0.04
C GLU A 96 -5.23 8.36 0.56
N SER A 97 -5.17 9.52 1.23
CA SER A 97 -3.97 10.02 1.88
C SER A 97 -3.91 9.68 3.37
N ALA A 98 -4.99 9.13 3.94
CA ALA A 98 -5.06 8.82 5.36
C ALA A 98 -4.02 7.76 5.76
N THR A 99 -3.57 7.84 7.00
CA THR A 99 -2.62 6.88 7.59
C THR A 99 -3.14 6.36 8.91
N ASN A 100 -2.63 5.21 9.34
CA ASN A 100 -2.91 4.68 10.69
C ASN A 100 -2.16 5.43 11.81
N PHE A 101 -1.40 6.50 11.49
CA PHE A 101 -0.68 7.29 12.47
C PHE A 101 -1.51 8.49 12.94
N PRO A 102 -1.42 8.86 14.23
CA PRO A 102 -1.93 10.13 14.70
C PRO A 102 -1.29 11.30 13.93
N LYS A 103 -2.08 12.33 13.60
CA LYS A 103 -1.60 13.51 12.85
C LYS A 103 -0.42 14.24 13.48
N HIS A 104 -0.29 14.19 14.80
CA HIS A 104 0.85 14.79 15.50
C HIS A 104 2.17 14.04 15.26
N ILE A 105 2.11 12.77 14.83
CA ILE A 105 3.27 11.96 14.43
C ILE A 105 3.52 12.14 12.94
N TRP A 106 2.46 12.02 12.14
CA TRP A 106 2.52 12.18 10.69
C TRP A 106 1.22 12.77 10.16
N ASP A 107 1.30 13.95 9.57
CA ASP A 107 0.20 14.57 8.85
C ASP A 107 0.51 14.56 7.34
N PRO A 108 -0.19 13.74 6.54
CA PRO A 108 0.00 13.68 5.09
C PRO A 108 -0.32 15.02 4.40
N THR A 109 -1.02 15.93 5.09
CA THR A 109 -1.40 17.25 4.57
C THR A 109 -0.47 18.38 5.01
N ASP A 110 0.53 18.12 5.87
CA ASP A 110 1.55 19.10 6.30
C ASP A 110 2.63 19.31 5.22
N VAL A 111 2.18 19.68 4.02
CA VAL A 111 3.05 20.01 2.88
C VAL A 111 3.42 21.49 2.98
N LYS A 112 4.72 21.76 3.06
CA LYS A 112 5.24 23.14 3.15
C LYS A 112 5.33 23.80 1.78
N ASP A 113 5.02 25.10 1.73
CA ASP A 113 5.08 25.89 0.50
C ASP A 113 6.43 25.79 -0.24
N GLU A 114 7.52 25.75 0.52
CA GLU A 114 8.89 25.66 -0.01
C GLU A 114 9.18 24.34 -0.76
N TRP A 115 8.36 23.29 -0.60
CA TRP A 115 8.51 22.00 -1.26
C TRP A 115 7.87 21.96 -2.65
N PHE A 116 7.04 22.94 -3.02
CA PHE A 116 6.45 22.97 -4.35
C PHE A 116 7.51 23.26 -5.41
N TYR A 117 7.36 22.63 -6.58
CA TYR A 117 8.30 22.75 -7.71
C TYR A 117 8.64 24.20 -8.05
N ASP A 118 7.64 25.10 -8.06
CA ASP A 118 7.84 26.51 -8.37
C ASP A 118 8.77 27.22 -7.38
N ARG A 119 8.75 26.80 -6.10
CA ARG A 119 9.59 27.36 -5.04
C ARG A 119 10.99 26.75 -5.06
N ILE A 120 11.12 25.46 -5.37
CA ILE A 120 12.41 24.78 -5.51
C ILE A 120 13.16 25.28 -6.77
N GLY A 121 12.45 25.43 -7.90
CA GLY A 121 13.02 25.86 -9.19
C GLY A 121 13.48 27.32 -9.22
N ALA A 122 12.92 28.18 -8.36
CA ALA A 122 13.34 29.58 -8.24
C ALA A 122 14.82 29.72 -7.89
N TRP A 123 15.36 28.79 -7.09
CA TRP A 123 16.78 28.76 -6.74
C TRP A 123 17.67 28.46 -7.94
N LEU A 124 17.24 27.57 -8.84
CA LEU A 124 17.98 27.22 -10.05
C LEU A 124 18.09 28.42 -11.00
N LEU A 125 17.01 29.18 -11.18
CA LEU A 125 16.99 30.37 -12.03
C LEU A 125 17.85 31.50 -11.47
N LEU A 126 17.85 31.71 -10.15
CA LEU A 126 18.71 32.70 -9.50
C LEU A 126 20.20 32.32 -9.58
N LEU A 127 20.53 31.04 -9.43
CA LEU A 127 21.91 30.55 -9.52
C LEU A 127 22.45 30.65 -10.97
N VAL A 128 21.67 30.20 -11.95
CA VAL A 128 22.03 30.31 -13.38
C VAL A 128 22.11 31.77 -13.81
N GLY A 129 21.17 32.62 -13.38
CA GLY A 129 21.16 34.05 -13.65
C GLY A 129 22.39 34.77 -13.07
N ASN A 130 22.74 34.50 -11.81
CA ASN A 130 23.90 35.12 -11.17
C ASN A 130 25.23 34.68 -11.80
N VAL A 131 25.36 33.41 -12.22
CA VAL A 131 26.56 32.94 -12.93
C VAL A 131 26.70 33.60 -14.30
N ILE A 132 25.61 33.72 -15.06
CA ILE A 132 25.62 34.42 -16.36
C ILE A 132 25.97 35.90 -16.18
N GLN A 133 25.38 36.58 -15.18
CA GLN A 133 25.67 37.98 -14.91
C GLN A 133 27.13 38.21 -14.50
N ALA A 134 27.69 37.33 -13.67
CA ALA A 134 29.10 37.39 -13.26
C ALA A 134 30.06 37.17 -14.46
N LEU A 135 29.73 36.24 -15.36
CA LEU A 135 30.50 36.01 -16.58
C LEU A 135 30.43 37.20 -17.55
N LEU A 136 29.28 37.87 -17.67
CA LEU A 136 29.11 39.05 -18.52
C LEU A 136 29.81 40.30 -17.95
N LEU A 137 29.83 40.47 -16.62
CA LEU A 137 30.46 41.61 -15.94
C LEU A 137 31.99 41.49 -15.79
N HIS A 138 32.55 40.28 -15.83
CA HIS A 138 33.98 40.05 -15.62
C HIS A 138 34.70 39.49 -16.86
N ALA A 139 34.01 39.30 -17.99
CA ALA A 139 34.66 38.99 -19.26
C ALA A 139 35.35 40.25 -19.84
N PRO A 140 36.68 40.25 -20.03
CA PRO A 140 37.36 41.34 -20.72
C PRO A 140 37.07 41.22 -22.23
N TRP A 141 36.12 42.00 -22.73
CA TRP A 141 35.87 42.16 -24.17
C TRP A 141 37.00 42.97 -24.80
N SER A 142 38.13 42.30 -25.00
CA SER A 142 39.25 42.83 -25.78
C SER A 142 39.89 41.71 -26.58
N LEU A 143 39.25 41.34 -27.69
CA LEU A 143 39.97 40.87 -28.86
C LEU A 143 39.37 41.56 -30.09
N ARG A 144 40.15 42.55 -30.53
CA ARG A 144 39.97 43.38 -31.71
C ARG A 144 39.56 42.56 -32.93
N ALA A 145 38.57 43.07 -33.65
CA ALA A 145 38.52 42.90 -35.09
C ALA A 145 39.83 43.45 -35.69
N THR A 146 40.65 42.57 -36.25
CA THR A 146 41.66 42.94 -37.23
C THR A 146 41.41 42.10 -38.48
N ASN A 147 40.98 42.82 -39.51
CA ASN A 147 40.97 42.56 -40.95
C ASN A 147 41.53 41.23 -41.44
#